data_AF-A0A355A3P4-F1
#
_entry.id   AF-A0A355A3P4-F1
#
_cell.length_a   1.000
_cell.length_b   1.000
_cell.length_c   1.000
_cell.angle_alpha   90.00
_cell.angle_beta   90.00
_cell.angle_gamma   90.00
#
_symmetry.space_group_name_H-M   'P 1'
#
loop_
_entity.id
_entity.type
_entity.pdbx_description
1 polymer ?
#
loop_
_entity_poly.entity_id
_entity_poly.type
_entity_poly.pdbx_seq_one_letter_code
_entity_poly.pdbx_strand_id
1 'polypeptide(L)'
;NRAHILTGGFSFKKDKGTIHNITAKDYKTIIASATAEERRIADVFSNVYNGIIKDKLNERWVELNGWEVAREENYYPIEVNRMDLEHDPMHPRNRNFSYALLENMGIFKERTKGKNAVVIADAFETMYRHIQKTTIYYGLAKPLRNMRMLLLDKDFRQELAKA
;
A
#
# COMPACT_ATOMS: atom_id res chain seq x y z
N ASN A 1 5.34 8.11 -8.39
CA ASN A 1 6.60 7.79 -7.65
C ASN A 1 7.83 8.59 -8.04
N ARG A 2 7.97 9.08 -9.28
CA ARG A 2 9.13 9.90 -9.70
C ARG A 2 9.45 11.08 -8.75
N ALA A 3 8.43 11.82 -8.32
CA ALA A 3 8.60 12.97 -7.42
C ALA A 3 9.23 12.56 -6.07
N HIS A 4 8.79 11.44 -5.48
CA HIS A 4 9.38 10.94 -4.24
C HIS A 4 10.87 10.64 -4.37
N ILE A 5 11.26 9.93 -5.44
CA ILE A 5 12.66 9.55 -5.66
C ILE A 5 13.55 10.79 -5.89
N LEU A 6 13.04 11.81 -6.59
CA LEU A 6 13.81 13.02 -6.89
C LEU A 6 13.84 14.04 -5.74
N THR A 7 12.88 14.00 -4.82
CA THR A 7 12.79 14.98 -3.72
C THR A 7 13.23 14.39 -2.38
N GLY A 8 12.78 13.17 -2.05
CA GLY A 8 13.11 12.49 -0.81
C GLY A 8 14.23 11.46 -0.93
N GLY A 9 14.68 11.16 -2.14
CA GLY A 9 15.67 10.12 -2.39
C GLY A 9 15.11 8.71 -2.20
N PHE A 10 16.02 7.75 -2.10
CA PHE A 10 15.69 6.35 -1.86
C PHE A 10 16.73 5.66 -0.99
N SER A 11 16.33 4.60 -0.30
CA SER A 11 17.24 3.69 0.39
C SER A 11 17.02 2.26 -0.10
N PHE A 12 18.00 1.38 0.06
CA PHE A 12 17.83 -0.02 -0.30
C PHE A 12 17.24 -0.79 0.87
N LYS A 13 16.41 -1.80 0.61
CA LYS A 13 15.84 -2.64 1.68
C LYS A 13 16.90 -3.22 2.62
N LYS A 14 18.07 -3.58 2.08
CA LYS A 14 19.23 -4.13 2.81
C LYS A 14 19.98 -3.10 3.67
N ASP A 15 19.91 -1.82 3.28
CA ASP A 15 20.53 -0.70 3.98
C ASP A 15 19.57 0.49 3.95
N LYS A 16 18.72 0.53 4.97
CA LYS A 16 17.74 1.61 5.14
C LYS A 16 18.34 2.85 5.80
N GLY A 17 19.55 2.76 6.34
CA GLY A 17 20.22 3.88 7.03
C GLY A 17 20.77 4.91 6.05
N THR A 18 21.13 4.47 4.85
CA THR A 18 21.69 5.34 3.82
C THR A 18 20.61 5.80 2.85
N ILE A 19 20.43 7.12 2.75
CA ILE A 19 19.56 7.76 1.76
C ILE A 19 20.42 8.21 0.57
N HIS A 20 20.06 7.73 -0.61
CA HIS A 20 20.67 8.10 -1.88
C HIS A 20 19.78 9.11 -2.60
N ASN A 21 20.36 10.25 -2.98
CA ASN A 21 19.70 11.25 -3.79
C ASN A 21 20.21 11.16 -5.22
N ILE A 22 19.29 11.27 -6.18
CA ILE A 22 19.62 11.23 -7.61
C ILE A 22 19.04 12.42 -8.33
N THR A 23 19.69 12.85 -9.40
CA THR A 23 19.19 13.91 -10.26
C THR A 23 18.19 13.37 -11.28
N ALA A 24 17.48 14.29 -11.95
CA ALA A 24 16.64 13.92 -13.10
C ALA A 24 17.44 13.29 -14.26
N LYS A 25 18.74 13.61 -14.37
CA LYS A 25 19.64 13.01 -15.36
C LYS A 25 19.93 11.56 -15.00
N ASP A 26 20.29 11.29 -13.76
CA ASP A 26 20.57 9.93 -13.27
C ASP A 26 19.35 9.03 -13.41
N TYR A 27 18.16 9.54 -13.07
CA TYR A 27 16.89 8.84 -13.27
C TYR A 27 16.68 8.41 -14.73
N LYS A 28 16.95 9.31 -15.69
CA LYS A 28 16.86 8.99 -17.13
C LYS A 28 17.90 7.96 -17.53
N THR A 29 19.13 8.06 -17.03
CA THR A 29 20.20 7.10 -17.29
C THR A 29 19.82 5.69 -16.82
N ILE A 30 19.27 5.56 -15.60
CA ILE A 30 18.81 4.28 -15.05
C ILE A 30 17.72 3.65 -15.91
N ILE A 31 16.75 4.46 -16.37
CA ILE A 31 15.70 3.97 -17.28
C ILE A 31 16.28 3.59 -18.64
N ALA A 32 17.24 4.35 -19.16
CA ALA A 32 17.90 4.07 -20.43
C ALA A 32 18.73 2.78 -20.37
N SER A 33 19.36 2.47 -19.24
CA SER A 33 20.14 1.25 -19.06
C SER A 33 19.31 -0.03 -18.96
N ALA A 34 17.99 0.07 -18.79
CA ALA A 34 17.12 -1.10 -18.71
C ALA A 34 17.14 -1.90 -20.02
N THR A 35 17.47 -3.19 -19.89
CA THR A 35 17.48 -4.18 -20.97
C THR A 35 16.07 -4.44 -21.51
N ALA A 36 15.98 -5.04 -22.70
CA ALA A 36 14.69 -5.42 -23.29
C ALA A 36 13.90 -6.42 -22.41
N GLU A 37 14.60 -7.29 -21.68
CA GLU A 37 13.97 -8.23 -20.74
C GLU A 37 13.39 -7.53 -19.52
N GLU A 38 14.16 -6.64 -18.89
CA GLU A 38 13.69 -5.87 -17.73
C GLU A 38 12.48 -4.99 -18.09
N ARG A 39 12.47 -4.39 -19.29
CA ARG A 39 11.30 -3.63 -19.77
C ARG A 39 10.07 -4.51 -19.93
N ARG A 40 10.21 -5.69 -20.54
CA ARG A 40 9.09 -6.65 -20.67
C ARG A 40 8.54 -7.08 -19.31
N ILE A 41 9.40 -7.35 -18.33
CA ILE A 41 8.97 -7.69 -16.97
C ILE A 41 8.25 -6.51 -16.32
N ALA A 42 8.78 -5.29 -16.47
CA ALA A 42 8.16 -4.08 -15.94
C ALA A 42 6.76 -3.82 -16.56
N ASP A 43 6.59 -4.08 -17.85
CA ASP A 43 5.29 -3.95 -18.54
C ASP A 43 4.27 -4.96 -18.01
N VAL A 44 4.68 -6.23 -17.83
CA VAL A 44 3.83 -7.25 -17.21
C VAL A 44 3.42 -6.83 -15.80
N PHE A 45 4.37 -6.34 -15.00
CA PHE A 45 4.07 -5.88 -13.63
C PHE A 45 3.11 -4.70 -13.63
N SER A 46 3.32 -3.72 -14.53
CA SER A 46 2.45 -2.58 -14.69
C SER A 46 1.02 -3.02 -15.01
N ASN A 47 0.83 -3.97 -15.92
CA ASN A 47 -0.49 -4.52 -16.28
C ASN A 47 -1.16 -5.24 -15.10
N VAL A 48 -0.40 -5.98 -14.29
CA VAL A 48 -0.94 -6.64 -13.10
C VAL A 48 -1.39 -5.61 -12.06
N TYR A 49 -0.57 -4.59 -11.79
CA TYR A 49 -0.90 -3.54 -10.81
C TYR A 49 -2.10 -2.69 -11.26
N ASN A 50 -2.10 -2.25 -12.51
CA ASN A 50 -3.04 -1.26 -13.03
C ASN A 50 -4.27 -1.85 -13.73
N GLY A 51 -4.30 -3.17 -13.94
CA GLY A 51 -5.49 -3.92 -14.33
C GLY A 51 -5.96 -4.79 -13.17
N ILE A 52 -5.52 -6.06 -13.15
CA ILE A 52 -6.04 -7.12 -12.27
C ILE A 52 -6.17 -6.68 -10.80
N ILE A 53 -5.09 -6.12 -10.22
CA ILE A 53 -5.10 -5.73 -8.80
C ILE A 53 -6.00 -4.53 -8.56
N LYS A 54 -5.91 -3.49 -9.40
CA LYS A 54 -6.75 -2.30 -9.33
C LYS A 54 -8.23 -2.66 -9.40
N ASP A 55 -8.61 -3.50 -10.35
CA ASP A 55 -9.98 -3.94 -10.57
C ASP A 55 -10.51 -4.70 -9.35
N LYS A 56 -9.72 -5.64 -8.81
CA LYS A 56 -10.14 -6.42 -7.63
C LYS A 56 -10.25 -5.57 -6.37
N LEU A 57 -9.34 -4.62 -6.17
CA LEU A 57 -9.44 -3.69 -5.05
C LEU A 57 -10.68 -2.80 -5.16
N ASN A 58 -10.96 -2.24 -6.34
CA ASN A 58 -12.14 -1.39 -6.55
C ASN A 58 -13.44 -2.19 -6.49
N GLU A 59 -13.50 -3.42 -7.02
CA GLU A 59 -14.67 -4.30 -6.91
C GLU A 59 -15.11 -4.44 -5.44
N ARG A 60 -14.20 -4.87 -4.56
CA ARG A 60 -14.53 -5.05 -3.14
C ARG A 60 -14.73 -3.71 -2.42
N TRP A 61 -13.98 -2.67 -2.77
CA TRP A 61 -14.13 -1.38 -2.10
C TRP A 61 -15.45 -0.69 -2.43
N VAL A 62 -15.87 -0.72 -3.70
CA VAL A 62 -17.17 -0.19 -4.16
C VAL A 62 -18.30 -0.96 -3.50
N GLU A 63 -18.22 -2.29 -3.42
CA GLU A 63 -19.20 -3.10 -2.70
C GLU A 63 -19.38 -2.65 -1.23
N LEU A 64 -18.29 -2.30 -0.54
CA LEU A 64 -18.31 -1.96 0.89
C LEU A 64 -18.53 -0.48 1.19
N ASN A 65 -18.21 0.42 0.26
CA ASN A 65 -18.18 1.87 0.51
C ASN A 65 -18.90 2.70 -0.56
N GLY A 66 -19.07 2.20 -1.78
CA GLY A 66 -19.80 2.89 -2.86
C GLY A 66 -18.97 3.83 -3.74
N TRP A 67 -17.63 3.82 -3.62
CA TRP A 67 -16.74 4.60 -4.49
C TRP A 67 -15.43 3.85 -4.78
N GLU A 68 -14.69 4.26 -5.82
CA GLU A 68 -13.38 3.66 -6.13
C GLU A 68 -12.27 4.18 -5.21
N VAL A 69 -11.36 3.30 -4.78
CA VAL A 69 -10.20 3.66 -3.93
C VAL A 69 -8.90 3.69 -4.71
N ALA A 70 -8.72 2.76 -5.66
CA ALA A 70 -7.53 2.66 -6.48
C ALA A 70 -7.72 3.55 -7.72
N ARG A 71 -7.49 4.86 -7.58
CA ARG A 71 -7.70 5.87 -8.64
C ARG A 71 -6.42 6.26 -9.37
N GLU A 72 -5.26 5.99 -8.78
CA GLU A 72 -3.96 6.36 -9.33
C GLU A 72 -3.75 5.74 -10.73
N GLU A 73 -3.30 6.57 -11.67
CA GLU A 73 -2.83 6.13 -12.97
C GLU A 73 -1.36 5.72 -12.87
N ASN A 74 -0.99 4.60 -13.49
CA ASN A 74 0.38 4.06 -13.46
C ASN A 74 0.89 3.84 -12.03
N TYR A 75 0.05 3.21 -11.21
CA TYR A 75 0.35 2.85 -9.84
C TYR A 75 1.52 1.87 -9.76
N TYR A 76 2.39 2.13 -8.80
CA TYR A 76 3.37 1.16 -8.30
C TYR A 76 3.41 1.24 -6.77
N PRO A 77 3.40 0.10 -6.05
CA PRO A 77 3.42 0.08 -4.59
C PRO A 77 4.77 0.58 -4.06
N ILE A 78 4.74 1.49 -3.09
CA ILE A 78 5.95 2.01 -2.43
C ILE A 78 5.93 1.71 -0.94
N GLU A 79 7.12 1.58 -0.38
CA GLU A 79 7.35 1.64 1.06
C GLU A 79 8.22 2.86 1.34
N VAL A 80 7.87 3.62 2.36
CA VAL A 80 8.69 4.73 2.83
C VAL A 80 9.53 4.26 4.01
N ASN A 81 10.72 4.84 4.16
CA ASN A 81 11.57 4.53 5.29
C ASN A 81 10.84 4.89 6.60
N ARG A 82 10.72 3.92 7.51
CA ARG A 82 10.03 4.15 8.79
C ARG A 82 10.79 5.13 9.68
N MET A 83 12.09 5.27 9.49
CA MET A 83 12.90 6.25 10.21
C MET A 83 12.57 7.69 9.79
N ASP A 84 12.00 7.87 8.60
CA ASP A 84 11.58 9.19 8.07
C ASP A 84 10.11 9.51 8.42
N LEU A 85 9.41 8.60 9.09
CA LEU A 85 8.06 8.86 9.56
C LEU A 85 8.13 9.58 10.90
N GLU A 86 7.68 10.84 10.93
CA GLU A 86 7.39 11.53 12.18
C GLU A 86 6.40 10.67 12.99
N HIS A 87 6.88 10.13 14.11
CA HIS A 87 6.04 9.37 15.02
C HIS A 87 5.61 10.34 16.12
N ASP A 88 4.33 10.70 16.15
CA ASP A 88 3.77 11.38 17.31
C ASP A 88 3.68 10.37 18.47
N PRO A 89 4.51 10.51 19.53
CA PRO A 89 4.50 9.59 20.67
C PRO A 89 3.22 9.71 21.51
N MET A 90 2.45 10.79 21.35
CA MET A 90 1.19 11.03 22.06
C MET A 90 -0.04 10.51 21.30
N HIS A 91 0.09 10.10 20.04
CA HIS A 91 -0.98 9.40 19.34
C HIS A 91 -0.96 7.92 19.74
N PRO A 92 -1.93 7.44 20.54
CA PRO A 92 -2.00 6.03 20.87
C PRO A 92 -2.11 5.25 19.56
N ARG A 93 -1.19 4.31 19.34
CA ARG A 93 -1.38 3.24 18.37
C ARG A 93 -2.62 2.49 18.87
N ASN A 94 -3.82 2.93 18.49
CA ASN A 94 -5.08 2.35 18.95
C ASN A 94 -5.16 0.92 18.41
N ARG A 95 -4.58 -0.03 19.15
CA ARG A 95 -4.55 -1.47 18.85
C ARG A 95 -5.86 -2.16 19.24
N ASN A 96 -6.96 -1.43 19.36
CA ASN A 96 -8.25 -2.06 19.57
C ASN A 96 -8.63 -2.77 18.26
N PHE A 97 -9.11 -4.00 18.35
CA PHE A 97 -9.59 -4.81 17.23
C PHE A 97 -10.61 -4.03 16.37
N SER A 98 -11.39 -3.16 16.98
CA SER A 98 -12.35 -2.26 16.32
C SER A 98 -11.71 -1.21 15.40
N TYR A 99 -10.41 -0.89 15.53
CA TYR A 99 -9.68 0.05 14.66
C TYR A 99 -8.73 -0.63 13.67
N ALA A 100 -8.45 -1.93 13.82
CA ALA A 100 -7.61 -2.71 12.91
C ALA A 100 -8.38 -3.11 11.63
N LEU A 101 -8.92 -2.11 10.94
CA LEU A 101 -9.55 -2.30 9.64
C LEU A 101 -8.50 -2.57 8.56
N LEU A 102 -8.80 -3.50 7.65
CA LEU A 102 -7.96 -3.73 6.47
C LEU A 102 -7.91 -2.49 5.57
N GLU A 103 -8.92 -1.63 5.65
CA GLU A 103 -8.97 -0.32 5.00
C GLU A 103 -7.84 0.63 5.45
N ASN A 104 -7.22 0.39 6.61
CA ASN A 104 -6.07 1.17 7.10
C ASN A 104 -4.72 0.67 6.52
N MET A 105 -4.73 -0.36 5.67
CA MET A 105 -3.52 -0.85 5.01
C MET A 105 -2.91 0.25 4.14
N GLY A 106 -1.57 0.35 4.17
CA GLY A 106 -0.84 1.39 3.41
C GLY A 106 -1.05 1.37 1.89
N ILE A 107 -1.63 0.30 1.33
CA ILE A 107 -1.96 0.22 -0.11
C ILE A 107 -3.09 1.18 -0.49
N PHE A 108 -3.95 1.56 0.46
CA PHE A 108 -5.08 2.49 0.28
C PHE A 108 -4.75 3.93 0.62
N LYS A 109 -3.53 4.20 1.12
CA LYS A 109 -3.09 5.57 1.36
C LYS A 109 -2.86 6.28 0.03
N GLU A 110 -3.48 7.44 -0.12
CA GLU A 110 -3.29 8.32 -1.26
C GLU A 110 -1.82 8.70 -1.44
N ARG A 111 -1.42 8.89 -2.71
CA ARG A 111 -0.05 9.31 -3.03
C ARG A 111 0.07 10.82 -2.85
N THR A 112 0.63 11.24 -1.72
CA THR A 112 1.04 12.63 -1.53
C THR A 112 2.43 12.86 -2.09
N LYS A 113 2.79 14.10 -2.46
CA LYS A 113 4.18 14.46 -2.81
C LYS A 113 5.04 14.46 -1.55
N GLY A 114 5.39 13.27 -1.05
CA GLY A 114 6.14 13.12 0.19
C GLY A 114 7.63 13.42 0.03
N LYS A 115 8.22 14.03 1.05
CA LYS A 115 9.67 14.27 1.18
C LYS A 115 10.44 13.04 1.69
N ASN A 116 9.74 11.97 2.05
CA ASN A 116 10.33 10.79 2.68
C ASN A 116 11.00 9.91 1.62
N ALA A 117 12.12 9.29 2.00
CA ALA A 117 12.83 8.39 1.11
C ALA A 117 12.01 7.12 0.84
N VAL A 118 12.02 6.67 -0.41
CA VAL A 118 11.39 5.40 -0.80
C VAL A 118 12.37 4.25 -0.58
N VAL A 119 11.89 3.16 -0.02
CA VAL A 119 12.66 1.92 0.11
C VAL A 119 12.54 1.13 -1.20
N ILE A 120 13.66 0.97 -1.89
CA ILE A 120 13.77 0.10 -3.07
C ILE A 120 14.02 -1.33 -2.59
N ALA A 121 13.10 -2.21 -2.97
CA ALA A 121 13.18 -3.64 -2.74
C ALA A 121 13.21 -4.38 -4.08
N ASP A 122 13.44 -5.68 -4.03
CA ASP A 122 13.28 -6.55 -5.18
C ASP A 122 11.87 -6.40 -5.80
N ALA A 123 11.80 -6.38 -7.13
CA ALA A 123 10.57 -6.11 -7.86
C ALA A 123 9.57 -7.27 -7.74
N PHE A 124 10.05 -8.53 -7.77
CA PHE A 124 9.20 -9.73 -7.60
C PHE A 124 8.68 -9.81 -6.18
N GLU A 125 9.54 -9.55 -5.20
CA GLU A 125 9.13 -9.51 -3.80
C GLU A 125 8.04 -8.45 -3.57
N THR A 126 8.20 -7.28 -4.19
CA THR A 126 7.23 -6.19 -4.11
C THR A 126 5.89 -6.56 -4.76
N MET A 127 5.93 -7.23 -5.91
CA MET A 127 4.74 -7.76 -6.58
C MET A 127 4.02 -8.78 -5.69
N TYR A 128 4.74 -9.80 -5.22
CA TYR A 128 4.16 -10.85 -4.39
C TYR A 128 3.53 -10.29 -3.11
N ARG A 129 4.25 -9.40 -2.42
CA ARG A 129 3.74 -8.72 -1.22
C ARG A 129 2.47 -7.91 -1.50
N HIS A 130 2.38 -7.27 -2.67
CA HIS A 130 1.19 -6.51 -3.02
C HIS A 130 0.01 -7.43 -3.37
N ILE A 131 0.24 -8.51 -4.12
CA ILE A 131 -0.78 -9.55 -4.39
C ILE A 131 -1.32 -10.13 -3.08
N GLN A 132 -0.45 -10.47 -2.12
CA GLN A 132 -0.87 -10.96 -0.82
C GLN A 132 -1.77 -9.97 -0.08
N LYS A 133 -1.39 -8.69 -0.04
CA LYS A 133 -2.19 -7.63 0.60
C LYS A 133 -3.56 -7.47 -0.07
N THR A 134 -3.60 -7.49 -1.40
CA THR A 134 -4.85 -7.45 -2.17
C THR A 134 -5.72 -8.68 -1.90
N THR A 135 -5.13 -9.87 -1.85
CA THR A 135 -5.85 -11.12 -1.58
C THR A 135 -6.45 -11.12 -0.17
N ILE A 136 -5.68 -10.67 0.83
CA ILE A 136 -6.16 -10.52 2.21
C ILE A 136 -7.36 -9.56 2.26
N TYR A 137 -7.24 -8.39 1.64
CA TYR A 137 -8.34 -7.42 1.59
C TYR A 137 -9.57 -8.00 0.88
N TYR A 138 -9.39 -8.54 -0.32
CA TYR A 138 -10.47 -9.08 -1.12
C TYR A 138 -11.17 -10.26 -0.45
N GLY A 139 -10.43 -11.14 0.23
CA GLY A 139 -11.01 -12.27 0.95
C GLY A 139 -11.70 -11.87 2.25
N LEU A 140 -11.08 -10.99 3.04
CA LEU A 140 -11.45 -10.78 4.45
C LEU A 140 -12.18 -9.48 4.75
N ALA A 141 -12.15 -8.46 3.87
CA ALA A 141 -12.72 -7.15 4.21
C ALA A 141 -14.22 -7.22 4.53
N LYS A 142 -15.01 -7.93 3.68
CA LYS A 142 -16.45 -8.10 3.88
C LYS A 142 -16.80 -8.86 5.17
N PRO A 143 -16.28 -10.08 5.41
CA PRO A 143 -16.62 -10.81 6.63
C PRO A 143 -16.15 -10.07 7.89
N LEU A 144 -14.97 -9.44 7.88
CA LEU A 144 -14.50 -8.66 9.04
C LEU A 144 -15.39 -7.44 9.32
N ARG A 145 -15.92 -6.78 8.28
CA ARG A 145 -16.84 -5.66 8.44
C ARG A 145 -18.18 -6.10 9.02
N ASN A 146 -18.73 -7.21 8.54
CA ASN A 146 -19.95 -7.80 9.08
C ASN A 146 -19.77 -8.22 10.54
N MET A 147 -18.67 -8.91 10.87
CA MET A 147 -18.33 -9.27 12.25
C MET A 147 -18.21 -8.04 13.14
N ARG A 148 -17.56 -6.97 12.65
CA ARG A 148 -17.47 -5.72 13.39
C ARG A 148 -18.83 -5.09 13.64
N MET A 149 -19.73 -5.07 12.65
CA MET A 149 -21.08 -4.55 12.83
C MET A 149 -21.83 -5.32 13.92
N LEU A 150 -21.81 -6.66 13.87
CA LEU A 150 -22.41 -7.51 14.91
C LEU A 150 -21.79 -7.27 16.28
N LEU A 151 -20.45 -7.24 16.36
CA LEU A 151 -19.73 -7.02 17.61
C LEU A 151 -19.91 -5.60 18.16
N LEU A 152 -20.40 -4.64 17.39
CA LEU A 152 -20.70 -3.28 17.87
C LEU A 152 -22.20 -3.06 18.11
N ASP A 153 -23.04 -4.00 17.67
CA ASP A 153 -24.48 -3.97 17.87
C ASP A 153 -24.81 -4.16 19.36
N LYS A 154 -25.63 -3.24 19.90
CA LYS A 154 -25.92 -3.21 21.33
C LYS A 154 -26.79 -4.37 21.76
N ASP A 155 -27.75 -4.75 20.92
CA ASP A 155 -28.73 -5.80 21.22
C ASP A 155 -28.04 -7.16 21.18
N PHE A 156 -27.22 -7.39 20.15
CA PHE A 156 -26.38 -8.59 20.04
C PHE A 156 -25.45 -8.76 21.25
N ARG A 157 -24.83 -7.67 21.71
CA ARG A 157 -23.98 -7.70 22.93
C ARG A 157 -24.77 -8.02 24.18
N GLN A 158 -25.99 -7.49 24.32
CA GLN A 158 -26.83 -7.76 25.48
C GLN A 158 -27.29 -9.21 25.51
N GLU A 159 -27.62 -9.81 24.37
CA GLU A 159 -27.98 -11.23 24.28
C GLU A 159 -26.77 -12.14 24.56
N LEU A 160 -25.58 -11.82 24.03
CA LEU A 160 -24.35 -12.55 24.37
C LEU A 160 -24.01 -12.51 25.86
N ALA A 161 -24.29 -11.40 26.55
CA ALA A 161 -24.02 -11.27 27.98
C ALA A 161 -25.01 -12.06 28.86
N LYS A 162 -26.13 -12.54 28.29
CA LYS A 162 -27.15 -13.36 28.98
C LYS A 162 -26.89 -14.86 28.83
N ALA A 163 -26.07 -15.28 27.85
CA ALA A 163 -25.69 -16.66 27.59
C ALA A 163 -24.48 -17.08 28.44
#